data_AF-G3WLF6-F1
#
_entry.id   AF-G3WLF6-F1
#
_cell.length_a   1.000
_cell.length_b   1.000
_cell.length_c   1.000
_cell.angle_alpha   90.00
_cell.angle_beta   90.00
_cell.angle_gamma   90.00
#
_symmetry.space_group_name_H-M   'P 1'
#
loop_
_entity.id
_entity.type
_entity.pdbx_description
1 polymer ?
#
loop_
_entity_poly.entity_id
_entity_poly.type
_entity_poly.pdbx_seq_one_letter_code
_entity_poly.pdbx_strand_id
1 'polypeptide(L)'
;MSSSRLGLRLAACLLNISEARRKNVVEKIAKAALFEENGKEHSEVTVLNIFSDYDYNRSVITIAGPVENLGLAEKLTTHVPGCSVFLFGEADHPKKRSLVQRRKQLGWFSRRDFGSLKPDIGIMPEKRCGLTACLRAL
;
A
#
# COMPACT_ATOMS: atom_id res chain seq x y z
N MET A 1 -22.24 30.50 -19.53
CA MET A 1 -21.33 29.36 -19.79
C MET A 1 -21.38 28.44 -18.57
N SER A 2 -21.99 27.26 -18.71
CA SER A 2 -22.03 26.28 -17.62
C SER A 2 -20.62 25.69 -17.47
N SER A 3 -19.95 25.99 -16.36
CA SER A 3 -18.70 25.32 -16.00
C SER A 3 -19.04 23.88 -15.64
N SER A 4 -18.88 22.97 -16.59
CA SER A 4 -18.89 21.53 -16.32
C SER A 4 -17.68 21.22 -15.45
N ARG A 5 -17.81 21.37 -14.12
CA ARG A 5 -16.84 20.81 -13.18
C ARG A 5 -16.90 19.30 -13.38
N LEU A 6 -15.93 18.75 -14.12
CA LEU A 6 -15.67 17.32 -14.11
C LEU A 6 -15.44 16.95 -12.65
N GLY A 7 -16.40 16.24 -12.05
CA GLY A 7 -16.27 15.79 -10.67
C GLY A 7 -15.01 14.93 -10.53
N LEU A 8 -14.22 15.17 -9.49
CA LEU A 8 -13.05 14.35 -9.21
C LEU A 8 -13.52 12.91 -8.93
N ARG A 9 -12.90 11.94 -9.60
CA ARG A 9 -13.15 10.52 -9.31
C ARG A 9 -12.36 10.14 -8.08
N LEU A 10 -13.06 9.97 -6.97
CA LEU A 10 -12.45 9.59 -5.70
C LEU A 10 -12.38 8.08 -5.56
N ALA A 11 -11.27 7.59 -5.03
CA ALA A 11 -11.14 6.22 -4.58
C ALA A 11 -10.61 6.18 -3.14
N ALA A 12 -10.67 4.98 -2.54
CA ALA A 12 -10.09 4.72 -1.24
C ALA A 12 -9.16 3.51 -1.33
N CYS A 13 -8.01 3.60 -0.66
CA CYS A 13 -7.06 2.51 -0.52
C CYS A 13 -6.99 2.07 0.95
N LEU A 14 -7.05 0.76 1.17
CA LEU A 14 -6.87 0.15 2.49
C LEU A 14 -5.53 -0.59 2.53
N LEU A 15 -4.53 0.05 3.12
CA LEU A 15 -3.19 -0.51 3.28
C LEU A 15 -3.15 -1.43 4.49
N ASN A 16 -2.75 -2.68 4.28
CA ASN A 16 -2.61 -3.68 5.34
C ASN A 16 -1.15 -3.78 5.76
N ILE A 17 -0.86 -3.39 7.00
CA ILE A 17 0.48 -3.29 7.55
C ILE A 17 0.67 -4.37 8.60
N SER A 18 1.74 -5.17 8.49
CA SER A 18 2.07 -6.23 9.46
C SER A 18 2.88 -5.68 10.65
N GLU A 19 2.42 -4.55 11.19
CA GLU A 19 3.01 -3.84 12.32
C GLU A 19 1.90 -3.01 12.96
N ALA A 20 1.72 -3.15 14.27
CA ALA A 20 0.81 -2.31 15.08
C ALA A 20 1.41 -1.95 16.45
N ARG A 21 2.56 -2.54 16.82
CA ARG A 21 3.18 -2.35 18.13
C ARG A 21 4.09 -1.13 18.14
N ARG A 22 4.73 -0.84 17.01
CA ARG A 22 5.53 0.38 16.79
C ARG A 22 4.71 1.44 16.08
N LYS A 23 4.00 2.25 16.87
CA LYS A 23 3.18 3.38 16.38
C LYS A 23 3.94 4.30 15.41
N ASN A 24 5.20 4.62 15.73
CA ASN A 24 6.04 5.48 14.89
C ASN A 24 6.29 4.92 13.48
N VAL A 25 6.30 3.59 13.31
CA VAL A 25 6.46 2.95 12.00
C VAL A 25 5.17 3.09 11.20
N VAL A 26 4.02 2.79 11.81
CA VAL A 26 2.71 2.91 11.17
C VAL A 26 2.45 4.36 10.74
N GLU A 27 2.76 5.34 11.60
CA GLU A 27 2.62 6.76 11.28
C GLU A 27 3.56 7.22 10.16
N LYS A 28 4.79 6.72 10.11
CA LYS A 28 5.71 7.02 9.00
C LYS A 28 5.18 6.49 7.67
N ILE A 29 4.59 5.29 7.66
CA ILE A 29 3.95 4.72 6.46
C ILE A 29 2.74 5.56 6.04
N ALA A 30 1.88 5.96 7.00
CA ALA A 30 0.74 6.82 6.72
C ALA A 30 1.16 8.17 6.14
N LYS A 31 2.21 8.79 6.71
CA LYS A 31 2.79 10.03 6.20
C LYS A 31 3.35 9.85 4.79
N ALA A 32 4.11 8.79 4.54
CA ALA A 32 4.69 8.50 3.22
C ALA A 32 3.63 8.41 2.10
N ALA A 33 2.41 7.99 2.42
CA ALA A 33 1.31 7.94 1.47
C ALA A 33 0.78 9.32 1.04
N LEU A 34 1.11 10.39 1.77
CA LEU A 34 0.65 11.76 1.52
C LEU A 34 1.65 12.61 0.72
N PHE A 35 2.85 12.10 0.45
CA PHE A 35 3.88 12.85 -0.28
C PHE A 35 3.96 12.44 -1.76
N GLU A 36 4.29 13.42 -2.60
CA GLU A 36 4.74 13.24 -3.98
C GLU A 36 6.24 12.90 -4.02
N GLU A 37 6.72 12.42 -5.17
CA GLU A 37 8.13 12.07 -5.40
C GLU A 37 9.08 13.24 -5.17
N ASN A 38 8.63 14.48 -5.40
CA ASN A 38 9.36 15.72 -5.15
C ASN A 38 9.39 16.13 -3.66
N GLY A 39 8.76 15.35 -2.78
CA GLY A 39 8.65 15.64 -1.34
C GLY A 39 7.56 16.64 -0.95
N LYS A 40 6.74 17.10 -1.91
CA LYS A 40 5.59 17.97 -1.64
C LYS A 40 4.39 17.17 -1.16
N GLU A 41 3.62 17.73 -0.24
CA GLU A 41 2.39 17.11 0.24
C GLU A 41 1.28 17.20 -0.82
N HIS A 42 0.55 16.10 -1.01
CA HIS A 42 -0.54 15.98 -1.95
C HIS A 42 -1.80 16.62 -1.36
N SER A 43 -2.19 17.80 -1.83
CA SER A 43 -3.34 18.53 -1.27
C SER A 43 -4.69 17.82 -1.40
N GLU A 44 -4.76 16.76 -2.21
CA GLU A 44 -6.01 16.05 -2.54
C GLU A 44 -6.04 14.60 -2.02
N VAL A 45 -4.97 14.12 -1.38
CA VAL A 45 -4.92 12.79 -0.77
C VAL A 45 -4.92 12.94 0.74
N THR A 46 -5.70 12.13 1.44
CA THR A 46 -5.82 12.22 2.90
C THR A 46 -5.90 10.83 3.54
N VAL A 47 -5.34 10.72 4.74
CA VAL A 47 -5.51 9.53 5.60
C VAL A 47 -6.82 9.72 6.37
N LEU A 48 -7.82 8.90 6.06
CA LEU A 48 -9.12 8.92 6.72
C LEU A 48 -9.11 8.21 8.07
N ASN A 49 -8.33 7.12 8.19
CA ASN A 49 -8.31 6.32 9.40
C ASN A 49 -7.01 5.51 9.52
N ILE A 50 -6.57 5.28 10.76
CA ILE A 50 -5.53 4.31 11.11
C ILE A 50 -6.08 3.41 12.22
N PHE A 51 -6.47 2.19 11.86
CA PHE A 51 -6.82 1.14 12.81
C PHE A 51 -5.58 0.31 13.13
N SER A 52 -5.34 -0.01 14.40
CA SER A 52 -4.21 -0.83 14.83
C SER A 52 -4.65 -1.87 15.85
N ASP A 53 -4.42 -3.14 15.54
CA ASP A 53 -4.63 -4.27 16.45
C ASP A 53 -3.26 -4.71 17.00
N TYR A 54 -3.03 -4.38 18.27
CA TYR A 54 -1.75 -4.62 18.93
C TYR A 54 -1.45 -6.11 19.12
N ASP A 55 -2.47 -6.89 19.49
CA ASP A 55 -2.35 -8.32 19.77
C ASP A 55 -2.07 -9.10 18.49
N TYR A 56 -2.80 -8.77 17.43
CA TYR A 56 -2.60 -9.35 16.10
C TYR A 56 -1.40 -8.77 15.33
N ASN A 57 -0.79 -7.70 15.86
CA ASN A 57 0.31 -6.95 15.24
C ASN A 57 0.01 -6.52 13.79
N ARG A 58 -1.18 -5.98 13.55
CA ARG A 58 -1.62 -5.54 12.23
C ARG A 58 -2.34 -4.20 12.30
N SER A 59 -1.95 -3.29 11.42
CA SER A 59 -2.64 -2.02 11.22
C SER A 59 -3.29 -1.96 9.83
N VAL A 60 -4.38 -1.22 9.74
CA VAL A 60 -5.05 -0.87 8.49
C VAL A 60 -5.10 0.65 8.37
N ILE A 61 -4.45 1.19 7.35
CA ILE A 61 -4.48 2.61 7.03
C ILE A 61 -5.45 2.80 5.87
N THR A 62 -6.45 3.66 6.06
CA THR A 62 -7.44 4.02 5.03
C THR A 62 -7.05 5.39 4.46
N ILE A 63 -6.78 5.45 3.17
CA ILE A 63 -6.41 6.66 2.44
C ILE A 63 -7.46 6.92 1.37
N ALA A 64 -7.81 8.17 1.12
CA ALA A 64 -8.70 8.55 0.04
C ALA A 64 -8.13 9.72 -0.76
N GLY A 65 -8.50 9.81 -2.03
CA GLY A 65 -8.09 10.88 -2.92
C GLY A 65 -8.53 10.61 -4.36
N PRO A 66 -8.17 11.49 -5.31
CA PRO A 66 -8.40 11.25 -6.72
C PRO A 66 -7.72 9.97 -7.20
N VAL A 67 -8.38 9.26 -8.11
CA VAL A 67 -7.90 8.00 -8.71
C VAL A 67 -6.48 8.15 -9.26
N GLU A 68 -6.24 9.23 -10.00
CA GLU A 68 -4.96 9.62 -10.58
C GLU A 68 -3.84 9.83 -9.55
N ASN A 69 -4.20 10.13 -8.31
CA ASN A 69 -3.28 10.48 -7.24
C ASN A 69 -3.04 9.32 -6.25
N LEU A 70 -3.78 8.21 -6.39
CA LEU A 70 -3.77 7.06 -5.47
C LEU A 70 -2.78 5.94 -5.85
N GLY A 71 -1.79 6.22 -6.73
CA GLY A 71 -0.65 5.34 -7.06
C GLY A 71 0.30 5.09 -5.88
N LEU A 72 -0.21 4.46 -4.83
CA LEU A 72 0.47 4.29 -3.54
C LEU A 72 1.58 3.26 -3.58
N ALA A 73 1.54 2.27 -4.49
CA ALA A 73 2.57 1.24 -4.53
C ALA A 73 3.94 1.84 -4.84
N GLU A 74 4.03 2.64 -5.90
CA GLU A 74 5.24 3.36 -6.32
C GLU A 74 5.68 4.34 -5.23
N LYS A 75 4.76 5.18 -4.74
CA LYS A 75 5.03 6.16 -3.68
C LYS A 75 5.61 5.52 -2.42
N LEU A 76 5.01 4.42 -1.96
CA LEU A 76 5.50 3.71 -0.78
C LEU A 76 6.89 3.13 -1.03
N THR A 77 7.19 2.63 -2.23
CA THR A 77 8.54 2.13 -2.53
C THR A 77 9.60 3.23 -2.61
N THR A 78 9.21 4.45 -2.99
CA THR A 78 10.11 5.61 -3.02
C THR A 78 10.38 6.18 -1.63
N HIS A 79 9.35 6.27 -0.78
CA HIS A 79 9.45 6.97 0.51
C HIS A 79 9.65 6.05 1.72
N VAL A 80 9.46 4.74 1.58
CA VAL A 80 9.69 3.75 2.64
C VAL A 80 10.85 2.84 2.21
N PRO A 81 12.08 3.10 2.70
CA PRO A 81 13.23 2.26 2.39
C PRO A 81 12.99 0.79 2.76
N GLY A 82 13.42 -0.14 1.91
CA GLY A 82 13.19 -1.56 2.14
C GLY A 82 11.78 -2.04 1.77
N CYS A 83 10.94 -1.17 1.18
CA CYS A 83 9.59 -1.53 0.82
C CYS A 83 9.54 -2.38 -0.46
N SER A 84 8.77 -3.46 -0.38
CA SER A 84 8.49 -4.40 -1.46
C SER A 84 6.98 -4.54 -1.57
N VAL A 85 6.44 -4.41 -2.78
CA VAL A 85 5.00 -4.48 -3.02
C VAL A 85 4.67 -5.70 -3.86
N PHE A 86 3.63 -6.41 -3.43
CA PHE A 86 3.05 -7.55 -4.14
C PHE A 86 1.60 -7.26 -4.49
N LEU A 87 1.32 -7.18 -5.79
CA LEU A 87 0.02 -6.93 -6.36
C LEU A 87 -0.86 -8.19 -6.34
N PHE A 88 -2.16 -7.98 -6.21
CA PHE A 88 -3.20 -9.01 -6.20
C PHE A 88 -4.52 -8.40 -6.70
N GLY A 89 -5.49 -9.24 -7.03
CA GLY A 89 -6.78 -8.81 -7.57
C GLY A 89 -6.62 -8.15 -8.93
N GLU A 90 -7.35 -7.07 -9.20
CA GLU A 90 -7.30 -6.36 -10.48
C GLU A 90 -5.91 -5.79 -10.82
N ALA A 91 -5.11 -5.44 -9.81
CA ALA A 91 -3.75 -4.94 -10.01
C ALA A 91 -2.75 -6.04 -10.43
N ASP A 92 -3.08 -7.32 -10.22
CA ASP A 92 -2.23 -8.44 -10.60
C ASP A 92 -2.48 -8.87 -12.05
N HIS A 93 -2.27 -7.97 -13.01
CA HIS A 93 -2.53 -8.25 -14.41
C HIS A 93 -1.42 -9.12 -15.04
N PRO A 94 -1.73 -10.12 -15.90
CA PRO A 94 -3.06 -10.53 -16.36
C PRO A 94 -3.75 -11.58 -15.47
N LYS A 95 -3.06 -12.12 -14.46
CA LYS A 95 -3.48 -13.34 -13.74
C LYS A 95 -4.63 -13.11 -12.74
N LYS A 96 -4.82 -11.87 -12.32
CA LYS A 96 -5.80 -11.37 -11.35
C LYS A 96 -5.95 -12.24 -10.10
N ARG A 97 -4.84 -12.75 -9.56
CA ARG A 97 -4.87 -13.71 -8.45
C ARG A 97 -5.39 -13.03 -7.19
N SER A 98 -6.29 -13.69 -6.48
CA SER A 98 -6.77 -13.23 -5.17
C SER A 98 -5.63 -13.07 -4.15
N LEU A 99 -5.89 -12.28 -3.11
CA LEU A 99 -4.95 -12.10 -1.99
C LEU A 99 -4.51 -13.43 -1.39
N VAL A 100 -5.45 -14.38 -1.23
CA VAL A 100 -5.16 -15.70 -0.66
C VAL A 100 -4.24 -16.49 -1.57
N GLN A 101 -4.48 -16.48 -2.88
CA GLN A 101 -3.62 -17.13 -3.86
C GLN A 101 -2.21 -16.53 -3.87
N ARG A 102 -2.09 -15.19 -3.85
CA ARG A 102 -0.79 -14.51 -3.79
C ARG A 102 -0.05 -14.83 -2.49
N ARG A 103 -0.71 -14.80 -1.33
CA ARG A 103 -0.10 -15.19 -0.05
C ARG A 103 0.38 -16.64 -0.03
N LYS A 104 -0.38 -17.57 -0.61
CA LYS A 104 0.04 -18.98 -0.77
C LYS A 104 1.27 -19.10 -1.66
N GLN A 105 1.26 -18.43 -2.81
CA GLN A 105 2.39 -18.42 -3.74
C GLN A 105 3.66 -17.88 -3.09
N LEU A 106 3.55 -16.79 -2.33
CA LEU A 106 4.66 -16.15 -1.63
C LEU A 106 5.09 -16.92 -0.38
N GLY A 107 4.41 -18.02 -0.02
CA GLY A 107 4.72 -18.79 1.19
C GLY A 107 4.52 -17.99 2.48
N TRP A 108 3.64 -16.99 2.46
CA TRP A 108 3.39 -16.04 3.56
C TRP A 108 3.11 -16.72 4.91
N PHE A 109 2.40 -17.84 4.88
CA PHE A 109 2.02 -18.61 6.07
C PHE A 109 3.12 -19.56 6.56
N SER A 110 4.12 -19.85 5.74
CA SER A 110 5.10 -20.91 5.97
C SER A 110 6.44 -20.40 6.52
N ARG A 111 6.54 -19.12 6.89
CA ARG A 111 7.76 -18.47 7.43
C ARG A 111 9.04 -18.78 6.62
N ARG A 112 8.94 -18.83 5.29
CA ARG A 112 10.11 -19.01 4.41
C ARG A 112 10.95 -17.74 4.34
N ASP A 113 12.20 -17.89 3.92
CA ASP A 113 13.10 -16.77 3.64
C ASP A 113 12.53 -15.90 2.51
N PHE A 114 12.03 -14.73 2.88
CA PHE A 114 11.48 -13.75 1.96
C PHE A 114 12.53 -13.19 0.99
N GLY A 115 13.83 -13.41 1.26
CA GLY A 115 14.95 -12.99 0.40
C GLY A 115 14.95 -13.53 -1.02
N SER A 116 14.20 -14.61 -1.28
CA SER A 116 14.04 -15.21 -2.61
C SER A 116 12.83 -14.68 -3.40
N LEU A 117 11.95 -13.89 -2.78
CA LEU A 117 10.69 -13.49 -3.40
C LEU A 117 10.84 -12.23 -4.24
N LYS A 118 10.66 -12.36 -5.56
CA LYS A 118 10.64 -11.19 -6.45
C LYS A 118 9.37 -10.34 -6.21
N PRO A 119 9.50 -9.07 -5.79
CA PRO A 119 8.36 -8.17 -5.67
C PRO A 119 7.85 -7.75 -7.05
N ASP A 120 6.62 -7.26 -7.10
CA ASP A 120 6.05 -6.69 -8.32
C ASP A 120 6.55 -5.24 -8.49
N ILE A 121 6.70 -4.48 -7.39
CA ILE A 121 7.25 -3.12 -7.36
C ILE A 121 8.19 -2.98 -6.15
N GLY A 122 9.29 -2.24 -6.30
CA GLY A 122 10.26 -1.97 -5.23
C GLY A 122 11.45 -2.92 -5.19
N ILE A 123 12.18 -2.91 -4.06
CA ILE A 123 13.41 -3.66 -3.90
C ILE A 123 13.17 -5.07 -3.40
N MET A 124 14.14 -5.97 -3.62
CA MET A 124 14.06 -7.34 -3.12
C MET A 124 13.87 -7.35 -1.59
N PRO A 125 12.98 -8.19 -1.06
CA PRO A 125 12.62 -8.13 0.34
C PRO A 125 13.78 -8.67 1.19
N GLU A 126 14.33 -7.86 2.09
CA GLU A 126 15.36 -8.31 3.03
C GLU A 126 14.76 -9.11 4.20
N LYS A 127 15.59 -9.66 5.09
CA LYS A 127 15.11 -10.36 6.29
C LYS A 127 14.23 -9.41 7.13
N ARG A 128 12.97 -9.81 7.39
CA ARG A 128 11.95 -9.11 8.22
C ARG A 128 11.21 -7.94 7.55
N CYS A 129 10.92 -8.01 6.26
CA CYS A 129 10.01 -7.07 5.60
C CYS A 129 8.59 -7.65 5.47
N GLY A 130 7.61 -6.76 5.37
CA GLY A 130 6.23 -7.12 5.05
C GLY A 130 5.42 -5.90 4.62
N LEU A 131 4.96 -5.90 3.38
CA LEU A 131 3.87 -5.01 2.93
C LEU A 131 3.06 -5.73 1.85
N THR A 132 1.73 -5.67 1.95
CA THR A 132 0.82 -6.14 0.90
C THR A 132 -0.09 -4.98 0.54
N ALA A 133 0.13 -4.36 -0.63
CA ALA A 133 -0.69 -3.25 -1.11
C ALA A 133 -1.72 -3.73 -2.12
N CYS A 134 -2.93 -3.18 -2.03
CA CYS A 134 -4.01 -3.33 -2.99
C CYS A 134 -4.20 -1.99 -3.68
N LEU A 135 -4.27 -1.96 -5.01
CA LEU A 135 -4.79 -0.81 -5.74
C LEU A 135 -6.02 -1.25 -6.53
N ARG A 136 -7.15 -0.59 -6.26
CA ARG A 136 -8.25 -0.46 -7.20
C ARG A 136 -8.70 1.00 -7.18
N ALA A 137 -8.46 1.69 -8.29
CA ALA A 137 -9.29 2.80 -8.69
C ALA A 137 -10.59 2.23 -9.28
N LEU A 138 -11.75 2.72 -8.83
CA LEU A 138 -13.01 2.59 -9.55
C LEU A 138 -13.13 3.78 -10.51
#